data_AF-A0A957FMY4-F1
#
_entry.id   AF-A0A957FMY4-F1
#
_cell.length_a   1.000
_cell.length_b   1.000
_cell.length_c   1.000
_cell.angle_alpha   90.00
_cell.angle_beta   90.00
_cell.angle_gamma   90.00
#
_symmetry.space_group_name_H-M   'P 1'
#
loop_
_entity.id
_entity.type
_entity.pdbx_description
1 polymer ?
#
loop_
_entity_poly.entity_id
_entity_poly.type
_entity_poly.pdbx_seq_one_letter_code
_entity_poly.pdbx_strand_id
1 'polypeptide(L)'
;MVALNKLRITAVSHPIFALLPLVVGGLAATRLLYELLFPRWLWLARPFPAMLLALLFAGAAWWLIRRTLPAKSGAAWLPLLLNLIYLLQPDVNLVNGRFLFAMTIWLAVVLLVLPDTSHPRRDGVLLLWLLLAPIYLLTMSMAVGRADTFEFQVVAPQLGIAHPTGYPLYSL
;
A
#
# COMPACT_ATOMS: atom_id res chain seq x y z
N MET A 1 11.33 -20.73 33.01
CA MET A 1 11.98 -19.81 32.06
C MET A 1 12.03 -20.49 30.70
N VAL A 2 11.03 -20.22 29.85
CA VAL A 2 10.95 -20.80 28.50
C VAL A 2 11.75 -19.93 27.56
N ALA A 3 12.79 -20.50 26.95
CA ALA A 3 13.57 -19.85 25.91
C ALA A 3 12.65 -19.58 24.71
N LEU A 4 12.21 -18.32 24.57
CA LEU A 4 11.55 -17.84 23.36
C LEU A 4 12.57 -17.92 22.23
N ASN A 5 12.46 -19.02 21.50
CA ASN A 5 13.18 -19.34 20.30
C ASN A 5 13.07 -18.13 19.36
N LYS A 6 14.17 -17.40 19.16
CA LYS A 6 14.26 -16.36 18.13
C LYS A 6 14.01 -17.07 16.81
N LEU A 7 12.77 -17.01 16.33
CA LEU A 7 12.40 -17.29 14.96
C LEU A 7 13.17 -16.29 14.10
N ARG A 8 14.45 -16.60 13.83
CA ARG A 8 15.16 -16.09 12.68
C ARG A 8 14.31 -16.55 11.52
N ILE A 9 13.51 -15.64 10.98
CA ILE A 9 12.98 -15.76 9.63
C ILE A 9 14.24 -15.89 8.78
N THR A 10 14.64 -17.14 8.53
CA THR A 10 15.68 -17.46 7.56
C THR A 10 15.11 -16.93 6.26
N ALA A 11 15.60 -15.76 5.85
CA ALA A 11 15.20 -15.10 4.62
C ALA A 11 15.35 -16.14 3.51
N VAL A 12 14.22 -16.70 3.07
CA VAL A 12 14.19 -17.71 2.04
C VAL A 12 14.64 -16.99 0.78
N SER A 13 15.92 -17.11 0.47
CA SER A 13 16.63 -16.41 -0.59
C SER A 13 16.34 -17.01 -1.97
N HIS A 14 15.26 -17.78 -2.10
CA HIS A 14 14.93 -18.36 -3.38
C HIS A 14 14.50 -17.26 -4.35
N PRO A 15 15.09 -17.19 -5.55
CA PRO A 15 14.81 -16.15 -6.55
C PRO A 15 13.33 -16.12 -6.97
N ILE A 16 12.61 -17.25 -6.79
CA ILE A 16 11.19 -17.40 -7.05
C ILE A 16 10.34 -16.40 -6.22
N PHE A 17 10.72 -16.12 -4.97
CA PHE A 17 9.99 -15.21 -4.09
C PHE A 17 10.08 -13.74 -4.52
N ALA A 18 11.02 -13.39 -5.39
CA ALA A 18 11.11 -12.07 -5.98
C ALA A 18 10.51 -12.03 -7.40
N LEU A 19 10.71 -13.07 -8.20
CA LEU A 19 10.25 -13.11 -9.60
C LEU A 19 8.73 -13.04 -9.71
N LEU A 20 8.01 -13.86 -8.93
CA LEU A 20 6.55 -13.94 -9.04
C LEU A 20 5.86 -12.61 -8.69
N PRO A 21 6.18 -11.93 -7.56
CA PRO A 21 5.63 -10.61 -7.27
C PRO A 21 6.00 -9.55 -8.31
N LEU A 22 7.20 -9.61 -8.90
CA LEU A 22 7.60 -8.68 -9.96
C LEU A 22 6.80 -8.88 -11.25
N VAL A 23 6.49 -10.13 -11.62
CA VAL A 23 5.62 -10.43 -12.76
C VAL A 23 4.20 -9.91 -12.50
N VAL A 24 3.65 -10.12 -11.31
CA VAL A 24 2.34 -9.58 -10.92
C VAL A 24 2.35 -8.04 -10.96
N GLY A 25 3.40 -7.41 -10.44
CA GLY A 25 3.59 -5.95 -10.54
C GLY A 25 3.67 -5.48 -11.99
N GLY A 26 4.38 -6.21 -12.86
CA GLY A 26 4.46 -5.92 -14.29
C GLY A 26 3.11 -6.03 -15.00
N LEU A 27 2.30 -7.03 -14.68
CA LEU A 27 0.95 -7.18 -15.21
C LEU A 27 0.04 -6.04 -14.74
N ALA A 28 0.13 -5.66 -13.46
CA ALA A 28 -0.65 -4.56 -12.90
C ALA A 28 -0.28 -3.22 -13.56
N ALA A 29 1.01 -2.94 -13.75
CA ALA A 29 1.50 -1.77 -14.46
C ALA A 29 1.00 -1.73 -15.91
N THR A 30 1.02 -2.88 -16.58
CA THR A 30 0.54 -3.02 -17.96
C THR A 30 -0.95 -2.75 -18.07
N ARG A 31 -1.75 -3.32 -17.15
CA ARG A 31 -3.20 -3.06 -17.07
C ARG A 31 -3.49 -1.58 -16.80
N LEU A 32 -2.80 -0.97 -15.84
CA LEU A 32 -2.94 0.46 -15.55
C LEU A 32 -2.60 1.35 -16.75
N LEU A 33 -1.53 1.00 -17.47
CA LEU A 33 -1.09 1.73 -18.65
C LEU A 33 -2.12 1.61 -19.79
N TYR A 34 -2.72 0.42 -19.96
CA TYR A 34 -3.84 0.23 -20.87
C TYR A 34 -5.05 1.09 -20.49
N GLU A 35 -5.50 1.03 -19.24
CA GLU A 35 -6.67 1.78 -18.78
C GLU A 35 -6.47 3.31 -18.87
N LEU A 36 -5.23 3.79 -18.67
CA LEU A 36 -4.88 5.21 -18.75
C LEU A 36 -4.77 5.74 -20.20
N LEU A 37 -4.33 4.90 -21.13
CA LEU A 37 -4.15 5.26 -22.54
C LEU A 37 -5.32 4.81 -23.43
N PHE A 38 -6.34 4.18 -22.86
CA PHE A 38 -7.54 3.80 -23.58
C PHE A 38 -8.24 5.05 -24.15
N PRO A 39 -8.73 5.03 -25.41
CA PRO A 39 -8.73 3.93 -26.38
C PRO A 39 -7.54 3.94 -27.36
N ARG A 40 -6.50 4.76 -27.16
CA ARG A 40 -5.41 4.90 -28.13
C ARG A 40 -4.58 3.62 -28.30
N TRP A 41 -4.46 2.82 -27.23
CA TRP A 41 -3.57 1.65 -27.18
C TRP A 41 -4.35 0.33 -27.08
N LEU A 42 -5.33 0.12 -27.97
CA LEU A 42 -6.14 -1.12 -28.03
C LEU A 42 -5.31 -2.40 -28.22
N TRP A 43 -4.11 -2.29 -28.81
CA TRP A 43 -3.21 -3.43 -28.95
C TRP A 43 -2.80 -4.01 -27.60
N LEU A 44 -2.72 -3.19 -26.53
CA LEU A 44 -2.41 -3.65 -25.17
C LEU A 44 -3.54 -4.46 -24.53
N ALA A 45 -4.76 -4.39 -25.08
CA ALA A 45 -5.88 -5.23 -24.63
C ALA A 45 -5.66 -6.71 -24.98
N ARG A 46 -4.74 -7.02 -25.91
CA ARG A 46 -4.44 -8.40 -26.28
C ARG A 46 -3.51 -9.04 -25.26
N PRO A 47 -3.69 -10.35 -24.96
CA PRO A 47 -2.93 -11.03 -23.92
C PRO A 47 -1.42 -11.08 -24.24
N PHE A 48 -1.05 -11.30 -25.50
CA PHE A 48 0.36 -11.39 -25.91
C PHE A 48 1.18 -10.13 -25.64
N PRO A 49 0.82 -8.94 -26.16
CA PRO A 49 1.58 -7.72 -25.89
C PRO A 49 1.55 -7.35 -24.40
N ALA A 50 0.43 -7.56 -23.71
CA ALA A 50 0.35 -7.30 -22.28
C ALA A 50 1.33 -8.19 -21.49
N MET A 51 1.36 -9.48 -21.79
CA MET A 51 2.22 -10.44 -21.11
C MET A 51 3.70 -10.20 -21.43
N LEU A 52 4.03 -9.84 -22.68
CA LEU A 52 5.39 -9.48 -23.07
C LEU A 52 5.88 -8.22 -22.32
N LEU A 53 5.05 -7.19 -22.26
CA LEU A 53 5.40 -5.94 -21.57
C LEU A 53 5.57 -6.15 -20.06
N ALA A 54 4.70 -6.97 -19.45
CA ALA A 54 4.81 -7.35 -18.04
C ALA A 54 6.10 -8.13 -17.75
N LEU A 55 6.48 -9.07 -18.62
CA LEU A 55 7.73 -9.81 -18.49
C LEU A 55 8.96 -8.91 -18.67
N LEU A 56 8.91 -7.95 -19.60
CA LEU A 56 9.98 -6.96 -19.77
C LEU A 56 10.12 -6.09 -18.51
N PHE A 57 9.01 -5.61 -17.95
CA PHE A 57 9.03 -4.86 -16.69
C PHE A 57 9.60 -5.69 -15.54
N ALA A 58 9.15 -6.93 -15.38
CA ALA A 58 9.63 -7.82 -14.34
C ALA A 58 11.13 -8.12 -14.50
N GLY A 59 11.59 -8.36 -15.73
CA GLY A 59 12.99 -8.60 -16.07
C GLY A 59 13.88 -7.39 -15.80
N ALA A 60 13.44 -6.19 -16.20
CA ALA A 60 14.15 -4.94 -15.94
C ALA A 60 14.22 -4.63 -14.43
N ALA A 61 13.12 -4.79 -13.71
CA ALA A 61 13.09 -4.62 -12.26
C ALA A 61 14.02 -5.64 -11.57
N TRP A 62 13.96 -6.91 -11.97
CA TRP A 62 14.84 -7.95 -11.44
C TRP A 62 16.33 -7.65 -11.67
N TRP A 63 16.67 -7.21 -12.88
CA TRP A 63 18.04 -6.82 -13.22
C TRP A 63 18.52 -5.64 -12.37
N LEU A 64 17.67 -4.63 -12.17
CA LEU A 64 17.97 -3.47 -11.31
C LEU A 64 18.16 -3.91 -9.86
N ILE A 65 17.24 -4.71 -9.32
CA ILE A 65 17.27 -5.23 -7.95
C ILE A 65 18.56 -6.01 -7.68
N ARG A 66 18.97 -6.88 -8.62
CA ARG A 66 20.22 -7.64 -8.49
C ARG A 66 21.48 -6.76 -8.47
N ARG A 67 21.42 -5.56 -9.05
CA ARG A 67 22.55 -4.61 -9.05
C ARG A 67 22.59 -3.73 -7.82
N THR A 68 21.44 -3.33 -7.29
CA THR A 68 21.36 -2.29 -6.26
C THR A 68 21.10 -2.82 -4.86
N LEU A 69 20.48 -4.00 -4.71
CA LEU A 69 19.99 -4.50 -3.43
C LEU A 69 20.69 -5.80 -3.02
N PRO A 70 20.96 -5.97 -1.70
CA PRO A 70 21.55 -7.21 -1.19
C PRO A 70 20.59 -8.40 -1.38
N ALA A 71 21.15 -9.59 -1.58
CA ALA A 71 20.44 -10.83 -1.92
C ALA A 71 19.35 -11.28 -0.90
N LYS A 72 19.25 -10.64 0.27
CA LYS A 72 18.28 -10.95 1.32
C LYS A 72 16.87 -10.38 1.09
N SER A 73 16.65 -9.71 -0.05
CA SER A 73 15.52 -8.80 -0.24
C SER A 73 14.27 -9.40 -0.92
N GLY A 74 14.21 -10.72 -1.11
CA GLY A 74 13.11 -11.35 -1.86
C GLY A 74 11.72 -11.12 -1.25
N ALA A 75 11.61 -11.25 0.07
CA ALA A 75 10.35 -11.09 0.79
C ALA A 75 9.79 -9.66 0.74
N ALA A 76 10.65 -8.66 0.55
CA ALA A 76 10.22 -7.27 0.47
C ALA A 76 9.34 -6.99 -0.75
N TRP A 77 9.37 -7.85 -1.77
CA TRP A 77 8.54 -7.70 -2.98
C TRP A 77 7.17 -8.37 -2.87
N LEU A 78 6.92 -9.18 -1.83
CA LEU A 78 5.64 -9.85 -1.60
C LEU A 78 4.40 -8.92 -1.64
N PRO A 79 4.45 -7.66 -1.15
CA PRO A 79 3.34 -6.71 -1.28
C PRO A 79 2.81 -6.54 -2.70
N LEU A 80 3.65 -6.68 -3.74
CA LEU A 80 3.20 -6.57 -5.13
C LEU A 80 2.14 -7.62 -5.49
N LEU A 81 2.07 -8.73 -4.76
CA LEU A 81 1.03 -9.75 -4.92
C LEU A 81 -0.38 -9.23 -4.62
N LEU A 82 -0.52 -8.18 -3.81
CA LEU A 82 -1.82 -7.57 -3.55
C LEU A 82 -2.45 -7.01 -4.82
N ASN A 83 -1.65 -6.68 -5.85
CA ASN A 83 -2.18 -6.28 -7.15
C ASN A 83 -2.97 -7.37 -7.87
N LEU A 84 -2.91 -8.63 -7.42
CA LEU A 84 -3.83 -9.67 -7.90
C LEU A 84 -5.29 -9.29 -7.66
N ILE A 85 -5.59 -8.56 -6.57
CA ILE A 85 -6.95 -8.08 -6.30
C ILE A 85 -7.43 -7.18 -7.44
N TYR A 86 -6.60 -6.22 -7.86
CA TYR A 86 -6.91 -5.35 -8.99
C TYR A 86 -6.93 -6.12 -10.31
N LEU A 87 -5.99 -7.03 -10.55
CA LEU A 87 -5.93 -7.82 -11.79
C LEU A 87 -7.13 -8.74 -11.99
N LEU A 88 -7.70 -9.28 -10.91
CA LEU A 88 -8.86 -10.18 -10.95
C LEU A 88 -10.20 -9.45 -10.99
N GLN A 89 -10.23 -8.15 -10.70
CA GLN A 89 -11.45 -7.34 -10.81
C GLN A 89 -11.78 -7.08 -12.29
N PRO A 90 -13.01 -7.36 -12.76
CA PRO A 90 -13.40 -7.09 -14.14
C PRO A 90 -13.65 -5.59 -14.39
N ASP A 91 -14.00 -4.84 -13.34
CA ASP A 91 -14.34 -3.42 -13.46
C ASP A 91 -13.12 -2.53 -13.71
N VAL A 92 -13.30 -1.51 -14.55
CA VAL A 92 -12.27 -0.49 -14.80
C VAL A 92 -12.42 0.62 -13.77
N ASN A 93 -11.58 0.58 -12.74
CA ASN A 93 -11.48 1.64 -11.72
C ASN A 93 -10.03 2.12 -11.60
N LEU A 94 -9.71 3.17 -12.36
CA LEU A 94 -8.36 3.72 -12.45
C LEU A 94 -7.86 4.28 -11.11
N VAL A 95 -8.76 4.83 -10.29
CA VAL A 95 -8.42 5.39 -8.98
C VAL A 95 -7.97 4.27 -8.05
N ASN A 96 -8.75 3.19 -7.97
CA ASN A 96 -8.42 2.03 -7.15
C ASN A 96 -7.13 1.35 -7.63
N GLY A 97 -6.99 1.14 -8.94
CA GLY A 97 -5.78 0.52 -9.50
C GLY A 97 -4.51 1.32 -9.20
N ARG A 98 -4.53 2.64 -9.43
CA ARG A 98 -3.39 3.52 -9.14
C ARG A 98 -3.07 3.52 -7.65
N PHE A 99 -4.09 3.56 -6.81
CA PHE A 99 -3.94 3.56 -5.37
C PHE A 99 -3.28 2.26 -4.87
N LEU A 100 -3.84 1.11 -5.25
CA LEU A 100 -3.33 -0.20 -4.86
C LEU A 100 -1.90 -0.41 -5.37
N PHE A 101 -1.64 -0.07 -6.62
CA PHE A 101 -0.30 -0.20 -7.21
C PHE A 101 0.73 0.70 -6.51
N ALA A 102 0.38 1.97 -6.26
CA ALA A 102 1.24 2.88 -5.51
C ALA A 102 1.51 2.37 -4.08
N MET A 103 0.49 1.89 -3.38
CA MET A 103 0.62 1.36 -2.01
C MET A 103 1.50 0.12 -1.95
N THR A 104 1.39 -0.79 -2.92
CA THR A 104 2.21 -2.00 -2.96
C THR A 104 3.68 -1.72 -3.28
N ILE A 105 3.97 -0.78 -4.19
CA ILE A 105 5.33 -0.30 -4.43
C ILE A 105 5.88 0.38 -3.19
N TRP A 106 5.10 1.29 -2.60
CA TRP A 106 5.50 2.03 -1.41
C TRP A 106 5.79 1.07 -0.23
N LEU A 107 4.95 0.06 -0.01
CA LEU A 107 5.17 -0.96 1.01
C LEU A 107 6.42 -1.80 0.71
N ALA A 108 6.65 -2.17 -0.55
CA ALA A 108 7.86 -2.88 -0.94
C ALA A 108 9.13 -2.06 -0.66
N VAL A 109 9.12 -0.77 -0.99
CA VAL A 109 10.23 0.15 -0.67
C VAL A 109 10.44 0.25 0.84
N VAL A 110 9.37 0.37 1.63
CA VAL A 110 9.46 0.40 3.09
C VAL A 110 10.09 -0.88 3.65
N LEU A 111 9.69 -2.06 3.17
CA LEU A 111 10.27 -3.33 3.59
C LEU A 111 11.75 -3.49 3.20
N LEU A 112 12.19 -2.84 2.11
CA LEU A 112 13.59 -2.82 1.69
C LEU A 112 14.46 -1.90 2.54
N VAL A 113 13.89 -0.79 3.02
CA VAL A 113 14.60 0.25 3.79
C VAL A 113 14.56 -0.05 5.29
N LEU A 114 13.62 -0.89 5.75
CA LEU A 114 13.49 -1.30 7.14
C LEU A 114 14.81 -1.90 7.67
N PRO A 115 15.42 -1.31 8.71
CA PRO A 115 16.62 -1.86 9.32
C PRO A 115 16.31 -3.19 10.02
N ASP A 116 17.30 -4.09 10.01
CA ASP A 116 17.22 -5.41 10.66
C ASP A 116 16.81 -5.25 12.13
N THR A 117 15.68 -5.86 12.52
CA THR A 117 14.86 -5.62 13.72
C THR A 117 15.53 -5.95 15.05
N SER A 118 16.85 -6.04 15.08
CA SER A 118 17.63 -6.33 16.28
C SER A 118 17.53 -5.23 17.35
N HIS A 119 17.18 -3.99 16.97
CA HIS A 119 17.00 -2.87 17.91
C HIS A 119 15.80 -1.99 17.49
N PRO A 120 14.78 -1.77 18.36
CA PRO A 120 13.68 -0.86 18.07
C PRO A 120 14.21 0.59 18.12
N ARG A 121 14.69 1.08 16.97
CA ARG A 121 15.07 2.48 16.78
C ARG A 121 13.83 3.32 16.45
N ARG A 122 13.93 4.64 16.68
CA ARG A 122 12.95 5.66 16.25
C ARG A 122 12.51 5.50 14.78
N ASP A 123 13.38 4.92 13.95
CA ASP A 123 13.15 4.58 12.55
C ASP A 123 11.91 3.69 12.35
N GLY A 124 11.63 2.77 13.28
CA GLY A 124 10.44 1.91 13.23
C GLY A 124 9.14 2.69 13.39
N VAL A 125 9.15 3.77 14.20
CA VAL A 125 7.98 4.64 14.39
C VAL A 125 7.73 5.48 13.13
N LEU A 126 8.79 6.00 12.50
CA LEU A 126 8.70 6.71 11.23
C LEU A 126 8.15 5.82 10.10
N LEU A 127 8.59 4.56 10.03
CA LEU A 127 8.12 3.60 9.05
C LEU A 127 6.68 3.18 9.30
N LEU A 128 6.28 3.01 10.57
CA LEU A 128 4.89 2.77 10.94
C LEU A 128 4.00 3.99 10.58
N TRP A 129 4.51 5.20 10.79
CA TRP A 129 3.82 6.43 10.40
C TRP A 129 3.65 6.52 8.88
N LEU A 130 4.72 6.30 8.12
CA LEU A 130 4.67 6.26 6.66
C LEU A 130 3.70 5.18 6.15
N LEU A 131 3.56 4.06 6.87
CA LEU A 131 2.61 2.98 6.58
C LEU A 131 1.16 3.35 6.85
N LEU A 132 0.88 3.87 8.04
CA LEU A 132 -0.49 4.06 8.49
C LEU A 132 -1.06 5.41 8.06
N ALA A 133 -0.24 6.45 7.91
CA ALA A 133 -0.74 7.80 7.62
C ALA A 133 -1.47 7.92 6.27
N PRO A 134 -0.99 7.37 5.15
CA PRO A 134 -1.72 7.46 3.89
C PRO A 134 -3.06 6.71 3.95
N ILE A 135 -3.08 5.54 4.59
CA ILE A 135 -4.30 4.75 4.79
C ILE A 135 -5.27 5.55 5.65
N TYR A 136 -4.81 6.04 6.80
CA TYR A 136 -5.59 6.88 7.70
C TYR A 136 -6.19 8.08 6.96
N LEU A 137 -5.37 8.87 6.25
CA LEU A 137 -5.81 10.06 5.53
C LEU A 137 -6.83 9.77 4.42
N LEU A 138 -6.73 8.62 3.76
CA LEU A 138 -7.69 8.22 2.72
C LEU A 138 -9.00 7.65 3.29
N THR A 139 -8.93 7.00 4.45
CA THR A 139 -10.11 6.53 5.18
C THR A 139 -10.71 7.60 6.09
N MET A 140 -10.02 8.72 6.29
CA MET A 140 -10.48 9.83 7.10
C MET A 140 -11.73 10.39 6.43
N SER A 141 -12.87 10.34 7.15
CA SER A 141 -14.10 10.90 6.62
C SER A 141 -13.92 12.40 6.39
N MET A 142 -14.59 12.96 5.36
CA MET A 142 -14.61 14.42 5.13
C MET A 142 -15.23 15.21 6.30
N ALA A 143 -15.81 14.51 7.28
CA ALA A 143 -16.41 15.07 8.48
C ALA A 143 -15.42 15.23 9.65
N VAL A 144 -14.25 14.58 9.60
CA VAL A 144 -13.22 14.72 10.65
C VAL A 144 -12.74 16.18 10.65
N GLY A 145 -12.90 16.85 11.80
CA GLY A 145 -12.63 18.28 11.97
C GLY A 145 -13.71 19.26 11.48
N ARG A 146 -14.82 18.79 10.88
CA ARG A 146 -16.00 19.62 10.55
C ARG A 146 -17.26 19.26 11.34
N ALA A 147 -17.43 17.99 11.68
CA ALA A 147 -18.62 17.48 12.37
C ALA A 147 -18.37 17.12 13.85
N ASP A 148 -17.13 17.15 14.32
CA ASP A 148 -16.81 16.91 15.73
C ASP A 148 -17.52 17.90 16.67
N THR A 149 -17.84 19.11 16.19
CA THR A 149 -18.65 20.07 16.94
C THR A 149 -20.11 19.67 17.06
N PHE A 150 -20.66 18.89 16.13
CA PHE A 150 -22.07 18.48 16.15
C PHE A 150 -22.32 17.23 17.00
N GLU A 151 -21.39 16.29 17.06
CA GLU A 151 -21.57 15.08 17.88
C GLU A 151 -21.66 15.41 19.37
N PHE A 152 -20.83 16.33 19.87
CA PHE A 152 -20.96 16.82 21.25
C PHE A 152 -22.25 17.59 21.49
N GLN A 153 -22.79 18.30 20.49
CA GLN A 153 -24.05 19.03 20.58
C GLN A 153 -25.27 18.11 20.62
N VAL A 154 -25.20 16.93 20.02
CA VAL A 154 -26.28 15.93 20.06
C VAL A 154 -26.17 15.05 21.30
N VAL A 155 -24.96 14.71 21.74
CA VAL A 155 -24.72 13.80 22.87
C VAL A 155 -24.84 14.51 24.23
N ALA A 156 -24.41 15.76 24.38
CA ALA A 156 -24.48 16.48 25.66
C ALA A 156 -25.92 16.65 26.20
N PRO A 157 -26.95 16.97 25.38
CA PRO A 157 -28.34 16.97 25.82
C PRO A 157 -28.85 15.58 26.20
N GLN A 158 -28.43 14.53 25.47
CA GLN A 158 -28.80 13.14 25.78
C GLN A 158 -28.22 12.67 27.13
N LEU A 159 -27.06 13.21 27.51
CA LEU A 159 -26.42 12.99 28.82
C LEU A 159 -26.95 13.93 29.92
N GLY A 160 -27.97 14.76 29.62
CA GLY A 160 -28.56 15.68 30.61
C GLY A 160 -27.66 16.85 31.00
N ILE A 161 -26.60 17.11 30.24
CA ILE A 161 -25.70 18.25 30.48
C ILE A 161 -26.39 19.49 29.91
N ALA A 162 -27.05 20.25 30.79
CA ALA A 162 -27.71 21.50 30.41
C ALA A 162 -26.66 22.53 29.96
N HIS A 163 -26.73 22.97 28.70
CA HIS A 163 -25.98 24.14 28.24
C HIS A 163 -26.80 25.43 28.45
N PRO A 164 -26.17 26.58 28.73
CA PRO A 164 -26.87 27.87 28.77
C PRO A 164 -27.40 28.25 27.37
N THR A 165 -28.69 28.60 27.27
CA THR A 165 -29.29 29.06 26.01
C THR A 165 -28.68 30.40 25.59
N GLY A 166 -27.82 30.38 24.57
CA GLY A 166 -27.27 31.60 23.95
C GLY A 166 -25.75 31.69 23.83
N TYR A 167 -24.99 30.68 24.26
CA TYR A 167 -23.55 30.61 24.00
C TYR A 167 -23.25 29.78 22.75
N PRO A 168 -22.45 30.27 21.79
CA PRO A 168 -21.94 29.41 20.73
C PRO A 168 -21.11 28.30 21.38
N LEU A 169 -21.60 27.06 21.25
CA LEU A 169 -20.90 25.86 21.70
C LEU A 169 -19.57 25.79 20.94
N TYR A 170 -18.47 25.89 21.70
CA TYR A 170 -17.07 25.91 21.28
C TYR A 170 -16.84 25.64 19.78
N SER A 171 -16.63 26.72 19.01
CA SER A 171 -15.88 26.63 17.77
C SER A 171 -14.41 26.45 18.13
N LEU A 172 -13.91 25.21 18.06
CA LEU A 172 -12.48 24.95 18.02
C LEU A 172 -11.93 25.25 16.62
#